data_AF-A0A1V5GQ94-F1
#
_entry.id   AF-A0A1V5GQ94-F1
#
_cell.length_a   1.000
_cell.length_b   1.000
_cell.length_c   1.000
_cell.angle_alpha   90.00
_cell.angle_beta   90.00
_cell.angle_gamma   90.00
#
_symmetry.space_group_name_H-M   'P 1'
#
loop_
_entity.id
_entity.type
_entity.pdbx_description
1 polymer ?
#
loop_
_entity_poly.entity_id
_entity_poly.type
_entity_poly.pdbx_seq_one_letter_code
_entity_poly.pdbx_strand_id
1 'polypeptide(L)'
;MKKDYFCPACKSLLNLQAGFSPKNPKHMCTECGRVIDVQSGKFPRDDEAEELDLGDFSIKEGKYDISDNEKTAPIPPLPVEEAYGDEEAPPPPPPQNEPAPSDEPDAPYAEEEEDTAEAIMGGISGWKAAHKKVLMIAKLALAIIVMILIAGFLLAHLITIGYDSEQLIGQDRRSVAEMLERQGFARVKTMPVEELDVNNKAEENLVTRIEIGDKDSFTAKKHFLKWQKIKVYYKTLKRIPLPISSKDYKDMNYQELVSLLEESGFVNITAEPVADLTTGWINSPDEVKDMFVEKTEDKFSKGDKYRPDTEIIVYYHTFKEK
;
A
#
# COMPACT_ATOMS: atom_id res chain seq x y z
N MET A 1 18.30 9.67 30.61
CA MET A 1 16.99 9.55 29.93
C MET A 1 17.18 9.88 28.47
N LYS A 2 16.73 9.03 27.55
CA LYS A 2 16.70 9.39 26.12
C LYS A 2 15.55 10.39 25.93
N LYS A 3 15.84 11.52 25.29
CA LYS A 3 14.84 12.54 24.94
C LYS A 3 14.19 12.12 23.62
N ASP A 4 12.87 12.15 23.57
CA ASP A 4 12.12 11.85 22.36
C ASP A 4 11.94 13.12 21.52
N TYR A 5 12.18 13.02 20.23
CA TYR A 5 12.11 14.09 19.24
C TYR A 5 11.03 13.73 18.22
N PHE A 6 10.11 14.65 17.98
CA PHE A 6 8.98 14.44 17.08
C PHE A 6 9.01 15.42 15.92
N CYS A 7 8.59 14.98 14.74
CA CYS A 7 8.41 15.86 13.59
C CYS A 7 7.30 16.88 13.90
N PRO A 8 7.53 18.20 13.80
CA PRO A 8 6.49 19.19 14.05
C PRO A 8 5.33 19.12 13.06
N ALA A 9 5.56 18.71 11.80
CA ALA A 9 4.56 18.58 10.74
C ALA A 9 3.67 17.35 10.90
N CYS A 10 4.25 16.14 10.93
CA CYS A 10 3.48 14.89 10.89
C CYS A 10 3.50 14.12 12.22
N LYS A 11 4.15 14.65 13.25
CA LYS A 11 4.25 14.05 14.59
C LYS A 11 4.92 12.67 14.64
N SER A 12 5.65 12.28 13.59
CA SER A 12 6.44 11.04 13.58
C SER A 12 7.61 11.12 14.57
N LEU A 13 7.94 10.00 15.21
CA LEU A 13 9.06 9.90 16.14
C LEU A 13 10.37 9.84 15.35
N LEU A 14 11.18 10.90 15.47
CA LEU A 14 12.42 11.06 14.70
C LEU A 14 13.51 10.10 15.18
N ASN A 15 13.52 9.75 16.47
CA ASN A 15 14.46 8.82 17.09
C ASN A 15 14.56 7.45 16.39
N LEU A 16 13.55 7.06 15.61
CA LEU A 16 13.48 5.78 14.90
C LEU A 16 13.73 5.90 13.40
N GLN A 17 13.94 7.11 12.89
CA GLN A 17 14.18 7.33 11.46
C GLN A 17 15.64 7.06 11.12
N ALA A 18 15.87 6.43 9.96
CA ALA A 18 17.21 6.12 9.49
C ALA A 18 18.05 7.40 9.36
N GLY A 19 19.26 7.39 9.94
CA GLY A 19 20.17 8.54 9.93
C GLY A 19 19.86 9.64 10.96
N PHE A 20 18.81 9.51 11.77
CA PHE A 20 18.50 10.50 12.80
C PHE A 20 19.54 10.50 13.93
N SER A 21 20.05 11.70 14.25
CA SER A 21 20.93 11.93 15.39
C SER A 21 20.57 13.24 16.07
N PRO A 22 20.37 13.26 17.41
CA PRO A 22 20.08 14.49 18.14
C PRO A 22 21.27 15.46 18.19
N LYS A 23 22.46 15.04 17.73
CA LYS A 23 23.65 15.88 17.60
C LYS A 23 23.69 16.62 16.26
N ASN A 24 22.96 16.13 15.25
CA ASN A 24 22.90 16.76 13.94
C ASN A 24 21.81 17.85 13.97
N PRO A 25 22.12 19.08 13.54
CA PRO A 25 21.17 20.18 13.61
C PRO A 25 20.01 19.97 12.63
N LYS A 26 20.24 19.33 11.49
CA LYS A 26 19.21 19.11 10.46
C LYS A 26 18.91 17.63 10.29
N HIS A 27 17.64 17.29 10.13
CA HIS A 27 17.17 15.95 9.78
C HIS A 27 16.03 16.04 8.77
N MET A 28 15.98 15.15 7.78
CA MET A 28 14.85 15.06 6.86
C MET A 28 13.89 13.99 7.36
N CYS A 29 12.65 14.39 7.65
CA CYS A 29 11.64 13.45 8.10
C CYS A 29 11.35 12.42 7.00
N THR A 30 11.57 11.14 7.27
CA THR A 30 11.35 10.06 6.29
C THR A 30 9.87 9.85 5.95
N GLU A 31 8.96 10.29 6.82
CA GLU A 31 7.51 10.15 6.63
C GLU A 31 6.89 11.28 5.79
N CYS A 32 7.37 12.52 5.93
CA CYS A 32 6.76 13.68 5.26
C CYS A 32 7.73 14.47 4.36
N GLY A 33 8.98 14.06 4.27
CA GLY A 33 10.01 14.68 3.42
C GLY A 33 10.51 16.04 3.87
N ARG A 34 9.98 16.63 4.96
CA ARG A 34 10.41 17.96 5.42
C ARG A 34 11.72 17.91 6.19
N VAL A 35 12.61 18.85 5.89
CA VAL A 35 13.81 19.12 6.67
C VAL A 35 13.43 19.91 7.92
N ILE A 36 13.96 19.47 9.06
CA ILE A 36 13.68 20.04 10.38
C ILE A 36 14.98 20.35 11.09
N ASP A 37 14.98 21.43 11.86
CA ASP A 37 16.04 21.70 12.82
C ASP A 37 15.74 20.97 14.13
N VAL A 38 16.58 19.98 14.47
CA VAL A 38 16.41 19.07 15.61
C VAL A 38 16.69 19.79 16.94
N GLN A 39 17.46 20.88 16.94
CA GLN A 39 17.79 21.64 18.14
C GLN A 39 16.69 22.64 18.49
N SER A 40 16.13 23.33 17.48
CA SER A 40 15.05 24.30 17.68
C SER A 40 13.65 23.68 17.65
N GLY A 41 13.50 22.48 17.08
CA GLY A 41 12.21 21.81 16.87
C GLY A 41 11.31 22.52 15.86
N LYS A 42 11.89 23.42 15.04
CA LYS A 42 11.20 24.22 14.03
C LYS A 42 11.69 23.85 12.63
N PHE A 43 10.96 24.31 11.62
CA PHE A 43 11.47 24.30 10.25
C PHE A 43 12.56 25.37 10.13
N PRO A 44 13.68 25.09 9.44
CA PRO A 44 14.63 26.12 9.05
C PRO A 44 13.89 27.22 8.29
N ARG A 45 14.20 28.49 8.54
CA ARG A 45 13.64 29.58 7.74
C ARG A 45 14.24 29.53 6.33
N ASP A 46 13.49 30.01 5.34
CA ASP A 46 13.87 29.92 3.92
C ASP A 46 15.21 30.63 3.60
N ASP A 47 15.66 31.54 4.46
CA ASP A 47 16.94 32.24 4.42
C ASP A 47 18.13 31.47 5.06
N GLU A 48 17.89 30.33 5.72
CA GLU A 48 18.89 29.43 6.35
C GLU A 48 19.07 28.10 5.58
N ALA A 49 18.49 28.00 4.39
CA ALA A 49 18.71 26.91 3.45
C ALA A 49 20.11 27.06 2.83
N GLU A 50 21.15 26.62 3.56
CA GLU A 50 22.44 26.35 2.93
C GLU A 50 22.23 25.35 1.81
N GLU A 51 22.53 25.82 0.59
CA GLU A 51 22.58 25.04 -0.64
C GLU A 51 23.39 23.78 -0.35
N LEU A 52 22.74 22.60 -0.41
CA LEU A 52 23.46 21.34 -0.28
C LEU A 52 24.36 21.22 -1.52
N ASP A 53 25.66 21.45 -1.31
CA ASP A 53 26.74 21.09 -2.23
C ASP A 53 26.67 19.57 -2.44
N LEU A 54 25.93 19.17 -3.47
CA LEU A 54 25.89 17.82 -4.00
C LEU A 54 27.22 17.56 -4.69
N GLY A 55 28.23 17.22 -3.89
CA GLY A 55 29.51 16.71 -4.34
C GLY A 55 29.31 15.54 -5.32
N ASP A 56 29.60 15.83 -6.59
CA ASP A 56 29.87 14.96 -7.72
C ASP A 56 29.17 13.58 -7.74
N PHE A 57 27.96 13.57 -8.32
CA PHE A 57 27.50 12.41 -9.07
C PHE A 57 27.16 12.84 -10.49
N SER A 58 28.20 12.96 -11.31
CA SER A 58 28.11 13.20 -12.75
C SER A 58 27.23 12.15 -13.46
N ILE A 59 25.96 12.47 -13.70
CA ILE A 59 25.15 11.81 -14.73
C ILE A 59 25.19 12.71 -15.96
N LYS A 60 25.82 12.21 -17.02
CA LYS A 60 25.92 12.86 -18.33
C LYS A 60 24.53 13.16 -18.87
N GLU A 61 24.35 14.40 -19.30
CA GLU A 61 23.13 14.93 -19.90
C GLU A 61 22.64 14.09 -21.07
N GLY A 62 21.35 13.74 -21.04
CA GLY A 62 20.60 13.23 -22.17
C GLY A 62 19.18 13.75 -22.07
N LYS A 63 18.92 14.89 -22.74
CA LYS A 63 17.58 15.46 -22.93
C LYS A 63 16.62 14.41 -23.48
N TYR A 64 15.45 14.25 -22.85
CA TYR A 64 14.26 13.81 -23.56
C TYR A 64 13.08 14.67 -23.14
N ASP A 65 12.63 15.47 -24.10
CA ASP A 65 11.40 16.25 -24.09
C ASP A 65 10.19 15.31 -24.04
N ILE A 66 9.21 15.70 -23.23
CA ILE A 66 7.89 15.09 -23.16
C ILE A 66 7.03 15.78 -24.23
N SER A 67 6.78 15.11 -25.35
CA SER A 67 5.54 15.35 -26.11
C SER A 67 5.13 14.14 -26.95
N ASP A 68 3.84 13.83 -26.82
CA ASP A 68 2.95 13.22 -27.80
C ASP A 68 3.01 11.71 -28.09
N ASN A 69 1.95 11.05 -27.63
CA ASN A 69 0.95 10.39 -28.49
C ASN A 69 0.67 8.92 -28.13
N GLU A 70 -0.52 8.74 -27.56
CA GLU A 70 -1.50 7.69 -27.83
C GLU A 70 -1.04 6.49 -28.68
N LYS A 71 -0.92 5.32 -28.02
CA LYS A 71 -1.30 3.99 -28.52
C LYS A 71 -1.12 2.96 -27.41
N THR A 72 -2.19 2.73 -26.65
CA THR A 72 -2.33 1.55 -25.81
C THR A 72 -2.49 0.32 -26.71
N ALA A 73 -1.54 -0.60 -26.63
CA ALA A 73 -1.62 -1.95 -27.15
C ALA A 73 -1.41 -2.96 -25.99
N PRO A 74 -2.01 -4.16 -26.06
CA PRO A 74 -2.63 -4.82 -24.92
C PRO A 74 -1.68 -5.68 -24.08
N ILE A 75 -2.11 -5.91 -22.84
CA ILE A 75 -1.55 -6.89 -21.91
C ILE A 75 -1.59 -8.28 -22.57
N PRO A 76 -0.47 -9.02 -22.71
CA PRO A 76 -0.51 -10.39 -23.20
C PRO A 76 -1.17 -11.32 -22.17
N PRO A 77 -2.10 -12.20 -22.57
CA PRO A 77 -2.73 -13.15 -21.65
C PRO A 77 -1.80 -14.35 -21.37
N LEU A 78 -1.94 -14.90 -20.16
CA LEU A 78 -1.28 -16.12 -19.69
C LEU A 78 -1.59 -17.32 -20.61
N PRO A 79 -0.63 -18.23 -20.88
CA PRO A 79 -0.90 -19.39 -21.71
C PRO A 79 -1.70 -20.44 -20.94
N VAL A 80 -2.77 -20.92 -21.59
CA VAL A 80 -3.62 -22.04 -21.21
C VAL A 80 -3.06 -23.32 -21.87
N GLU A 81 -3.11 -24.45 -21.18
CA GLU A 81 -2.83 -25.78 -21.75
C GLU A 81 -3.85 -26.15 -22.83
N GLU A 82 -3.40 -26.72 -23.97
CA GLU A 82 -4.02 -27.90 -24.61
C GLU A 82 -3.22 -28.40 -25.85
N ALA A 83 -2.71 -29.63 -25.73
CA ALA A 83 -2.87 -30.81 -26.60
C ALA A 83 -2.74 -30.77 -28.16
N TYR A 84 -1.82 -31.63 -28.63
CA TYR A 84 -1.67 -32.39 -29.90
C TYR A 84 -1.27 -31.72 -31.24
N GLY A 85 -0.27 -32.35 -31.87
CA GLY A 85 0.06 -32.22 -33.29
C GLY A 85 1.44 -32.83 -33.61
N ASP A 86 1.45 -34.09 -34.07
CA ASP A 86 2.62 -34.79 -34.61
C ASP A 86 3.11 -34.11 -35.90
N GLU A 87 4.41 -33.78 -35.99
CA GLU A 87 5.08 -33.56 -37.28
C GLU A 87 6.54 -34.05 -37.22
N GLU A 88 6.89 -34.83 -38.24
CA GLU A 88 8.10 -35.63 -38.41
C GLU A 88 9.38 -34.78 -38.58
N ALA A 89 10.48 -35.26 -38.00
CA ALA A 89 11.79 -34.64 -38.16
C ALA A 89 12.39 -34.92 -39.57
N PRO A 90 12.98 -33.91 -40.24
CA PRO A 90 13.62 -34.10 -41.54
C PRO A 90 14.98 -34.84 -41.44
N PRO A 91 15.40 -35.57 -42.49
CA PRO A 91 16.52 -36.50 -42.45
C PRO A 91 17.91 -35.83 -42.47
N PRO A 92 18.97 -36.50 -41.98
CA PRO A 92 20.34 -35.99 -41.99
C PRO A 92 20.99 -36.04 -43.39
N PRO A 93 21.97 -35.15 -43.68
CA PRO A 93 22.64 -35.06 -44.98
C PRO A 93 23.62 -36.22 -45.27
N PRO A 94 23.95 -36.46 -46.55
CA PRO A 94 24.67 -37.66 -47.01
C PRO A 94 26.18 -37.64 -46.71
N PRO A 95 26.82 -38.82 -46.58
CA PRO A 95 28.24 -38.95 -46.29
C PRO A 95 29.13 -38.67 -47.51
N GLN A 96 30.30 -38.07 -47.26
CA GLN A 96 31.34 -37.79 -48.26
C GLN A 96 32.34 -38.96 -48.34
N ASN A 97 32.70 -39.32 -49.56
CA ASN A 97 33.58 -40.44 -49.92
C ASN A 97 35.06 -40.22 -49.57
N GLU A 98 35.73 -41.36 -49.40
CA GLU A 98 37.10 -41.68 -48.99
C GLU A 98 38.24 -41.02 -49.81
N PRO A 99 39.50 -41.25 -49.40
CA PRO A 99 40.26 -42.22 -50.18
C PRO A 99 41.09 -43.23 -49.36
N ALA A 100 41.14 -44.47 -49.86
CA ALA A 100 42.12 -45.53 -49.57
C ALA A 100 43.51 -45.18 -50.18
N PRO A 101 44.64 -45.88 -49.88
CA PRO A 101 44.82 -47.31 -50.21
C PRO A 101 45.78 -48.14 -49.31
N SER A 102 45.70 -49.47 -49.43
CA SER A 102 46.77 -50.42 -49.82
C SER A 102 46.81 -51.73 -49.01
N ASP A 103 46.30 -52.79 -49.66
CA ASP A 103 46.80 -54.16 -49.83
C ASP A 103 47.35 -55.04 -48.67
N GLU A 104 46.73 -56.24 -48.61
CA GLU A 104 47.23 -57.59 -48.24
C GLU A 104 47.28 -58.06 -46.76
N PRO A 105 47.16 -59.39 -46.48
CA PRO A 105 46.11 -60.33 -46.90
C PRO A 105 45.55 -61.22 -45.74
N ASP A 106 44.35 -61.74 -45.99
CA ASP A 106 43.58 -62.89 -45.43
C ASP A 106 44.03 -63.65 -44.16
N ALA A 107 43.10 -63.78 -43.20
CA ALA A 107 43.06 -64.89 -42.25
C ALA A 107 41.60 -65.26 -41.86
N PRO A 108 41.32 -66.53 -41.51
CA PRO A 108 40.05 -67.20 -41.80
C PRO A 108 39.00 -67.11 -40.68
N TYR A 109 37.73 -67.23 -41.11
CA TYR A 109 36.51 -67.36 -40.31
C TYR A 109 36.64 -68.29 -39.10
N ALA A 110 36.21 -67.80 -37.93
CA ALA A 110 35.81 -68.61 -36.79
C ALA A 110 34.46 -68.05 -36.26
N GLU A 111 33.39 -68.79 -36.54
CA GLU A 111 32.08 -68.66 -35.89
C GLU A 111 32.24 -69.09 -34.43
N GLU A 112 32.03 -68.20 -33.45
CA GLU A 112 31.78 -68.54 -32.02
C GLU A 112 31.54 -67.28 -31.15
N GLU A 113 30.59 -66.39 -31.48
CA GLU A 113 30.21 -65.30 -30.55
C GLU A 113 28.69 -64.99 -30.50
N GLU A 114 27.82 -65.97 -30.76
CA GLU A 114 26.38 -65.77 -30.55
C GLU A 114 25.91 -65.91 -29.09
N ASP A 115 26.74 -66.47 -28.20
CA ASP A 115 26.36 -66.73 -26.81
C ASP A 115 26.67 -65.58 -25.82
N THR A 116 27.38 -64.52 -26.24
CA THR A 116 27.79 -63.42 -25.35
C THR A 116 26.97 -62.14 -25.53
N ALA A 117 26.27 -61.97 -26.66
CA ALA A 117 25.43 -60.79 -26.90
C ALA A 117 24.09 -60.85 -26.13
N GLU A 118 23.52 -62.04 -25.92
CA GLU A 118 22.27 -62.20 -25.16
C GLU A 118 22.45 -61.96 -23.65
N ALA A 119 23.65 -62.18 -23.11
CA ALA A 119 23.97 -61.90 -21.71
C ALA A 119 24.11 -60.40 -21.39
N ILE A 120 24.44 -59.56 -22.38
CA ILE A 120 24.66 -58.11 -22.19
C ILE A 120 23.38 -57.30 -22.49
N MET A 121 22.50 -57.77 -23.38
CA MET A 121 21.24 -57.08 -23.69
C MET A 121 20.14 -57.25 -22.64
N GLY A 122 20.24 -58.24 -21.73
CA GLY A 122 19.36 -58.36 -20.57
C GLY A 122 19.57 -57.30 -19.47
N GLY A 123 20.73 -56.63 -19.43
CA GLY A 123 21.10 -55.69 -18.36
C GLY A 123 20.66 -54.24 -18.58
N ILE A 124 20.47 -53.80 -19.83
CA ILE A 124 20.29 -52.37 -20.17
C ILE A 124 18.82 -51.93 -20.03
N SER A 125 17.85 -52.82 -20.31
CA SER A 125 16.42 -52.51 -20.18
C SER A 125 15.99 -52.42 -18.71
N GLY A 126 16.51 -53.31 -17.85
CA GLY A 126 16.34 -53.29 -16.40
C GLY A 126 16.98 -52.06 -15.76
N TRP A 127 18.14 -51.61 -16.25
CA TRP A 127 18.84 -50.42 -15.77
C TRP A 127 18.08 -49.12 -16.03
N LYS A 128 17.48 -48.94 -17.23
CA LYS A 128 16.64 -47.75 -17.52
C LYS A 128 15.37 -47.71 -16.66
N ALA A 129 14.73 -48.85 -16.40
CA ALA A 129 13.54 -48.93 -15.55
C ALA A 129 13.87 -48.73 -14.06
N ALA A 130 14.98 -49.30 -13.58
CA ALA A 130 15.48 -49.07 -12.22
C ALA A 130 15.96 -47.63 -12.02
N HIS A 131 16.65 -47.03 -12.99
CA HIS A 131 17.08 -45.63 -12.96
C HIS A 131 15.89 -44.66 -12.95
N LYS A 132 14.83 -44.93 -13.74
CA LYS A 132 13.56 -44.17 -13.68
C LYS A 132 12.91 -44.27 -12.30
N LYS A 133 12.89 -45.46 -11.67
CA LYS A 133 12.36 -45.65 -10.30
C LYS A 133 13.19 -44.91 -9.25
N VAL A 134 14.52 -44.96 -9.34
CA VAL A 134 15.44 -44.22 -8.45
C VAL A 134 15.27 -42.70 -8.61
N LEU A 135 15.15 -42.21 -9.85
CA LEU A 135 14.89 -40.79 -10.12
C LEU A 135 13.54 -40.34 -9.57
N MET A 136 12.49 -41.17 -9.69
CA MET A 136 11.17 -40.89 -9.10
C MET A 136 11.24 -40.82 -7.56
N ILE A 137 11.95 -41.76 -6.92
CA ILE A 137 12.17 -41.76 -5.47
C ILE A 137 12.97 -40.52 -5.04
N ALA A 138 14.02 -40.15 -5.79
CA ALA A 138 14.82 -38.96 -5.51
C ALA A 138 14.02 -37.66 -5.62
N LYS A 139 13.16 -37.52 -6.64
CA LYS A 139 12.23 -36.39 -6.78
C LYS A 139 11.23 -36.32 -5.63
N LEU A 140 10.68 -37.47 -5.21
CA LEU A 140 9.79 -37.54 -4.05
C LEU A 140 10.52 -37.12 -2.76
N ALA A 141 11.73 -37.62 -2.54
CA ALA A 141 12.55 -37.25 -1.38
C ALA A 141 12.87 -35.75 -1.37
N LEU A 142 13.23 -35.18 -2.53
CA LEU A 142 13.44 -33.74 -2.67
C LEU A 142 12.16 -32.95 -2.37
N ALA A 143 11.00 -33.38 -2.88
CA ALA A 143 9.72 -32.73 -2.60
C ALA A 143 9.38 -32.77 -1.10
N ILE A 144 9.65 -33.89 -0.42
CA ILE A 144 9.46 -34.02 1.04
C ILE A 144 10.38 -33.05 1.79
N ILE A 145 11.66 -32.96 1.40
CA ILE A 145 12.61 -32.01 2.00
C ILE A 145 12.11 -30.57 1.83
N VAL A 146 11.64 -30.20 0.63
CA VAL A 146 11.07 -28.87 0.37
C VAL A 146 9.83 -28.62 1.24
N MET A 147 8.94 -29.59 1.41
CA MET A 147 7.77 -29.48 2.29
C MET A 147 8.18 -29.27 3.76
N ILE A 148 9.21 -29.98 4.24
CA ILE A 148 9.76 -29.80 5.60
C ILE A 148 10.34 -28.39 5.76
N LEU A 149 11.08 -27.90 4.77
CA LEU A 149 11.63 -26.53 4.79
C LEU A 149 10.51 -25.47 4.81
N ILE A 150 9.47 -25.63 3.98
CA ILE A 150 8.31 -24.74 3.97
C ILE A 150 7.58 -24.79 5.32
N ALA A 151 7.33 -25.98 5.87
CA ALA A 151 6.68 -26.13 7.17
C ALA A 151 7.50 -25.48 8.30
N GLY A 152 8.82 -25.68 8.31
CA GLY A 152 9.74 -25.03 9.26
C GLY A 152 9.71 -23.51 9.12
N PHE A 153 9.71 -22.99 7.89
CA PHE A 153 9.57 -21.55 7.62
C PHE A 153 8.24 -21.01 8.15
N LEU A 154 7.11 -21.68 7.90
CA LEU A 154 5.80 -21.25 8.40
C LEU A 154 5.74 -21.26 9.92
N LEU A 155 6.25 -22.32 10.57
CA LEU A 155 6.32 -22.42 12.04
C LEU A 155 7.14 -21.29 12.66
N ALA A 156 8.27 -20.91 12.03
CA ALA A 156 9.10 -19.78 12.48
C ALA A 156 8.42 -18.39 12.36
N HIS A 157 7.34 -18.30 11.58
CA HIS A 157 6.59 -17.06 11.36
C HIS A 157 5.21 -17.06 12.03
N LEU A 158 4.89 -18.07 12.85
CA LEU A 158 3.73 -18.06 13.73
C LEU A 158 4.03 -17.25 14.99
N ILE A 159 3.17 -16.27 15.26
CA ILE A 159 3.19 -15.47 16.49
C ILE A 159 1.85 -15.60 17.21
N THR A 160 1.87 -15.59 18.53
CA THR A 160 0.65 -15.49 19.34
C THR A 160 0.15 -14.06 19.32
N ILE A 161 -1.16 -13.87 19.22
CA ILE A 161 -1.72 -12.52 19.27
C ILE A 161 -1.57 -11.86 20.65
N GLY A 162 -1.65 -12.64 21.73
CA GLY A 162 -1.48 -12.13 23.11
C GLY A 162 -2.69 -11.39 23.68
N TYR A 163 -3.75 -11.18 22.90
CA TYR A 163 -4.97 -10.48 23.31
C TYR A 163 -6.21 -11.24 22.86
N ASP A 164 -7.26 -11.22 23.68
CA ASP A 164 -8.59 -11.61 23.24
C ASP A 164 -9.22 -10.46 22.44
N SER A 165 -10.04 -10.78 21.44
CA SER A 165 -10.66 -9.75 20.58
C SER A 165 -11.45 -8.71 21.38
N GLU A 166 -12.12 -9.14 22.45
CA GLU A 166 -12.92 -8.27 23.33
C GLU A 166 -12.09 -7.24 24.11
N GLN A 167 -10.85 -7.58 24.47
CA GLN A 167 -9.97 -6.68 25.23
C GLN A 167 -9.55 -5.46 24.41
N LEU A 168 -9.57 -5.59 23.09
CA LEU A 168 -9.16 -4.56 22.14
C LEU A 168 -10.33 -3.63 21.76
N ILE A 169 -11.57 -4.03 22.02
CA ILE A 169 -12.77 -3.22 21.75
C ILE A 169 -12.83 -2.04 22.73
N GLY A 170 -13.20 -0.87 22.22
CA GLY A 170 -13.29 0.36 23.01
C GLY A 170 -11.94 1.02 23.31
N GLN A 171 -10.82 0.44 22.87
CA GLN A 171 -9.51 1.09 22.96
C GLN A 171 -9.30 2.06 21.79
N ASP A 172 -8.36 2.99 21.95
CA ASP A 172 -7.93 3.87 20.86
C ASP A 172 -7.30 3.04 19.70
N ARG A 173 -7.79 3.29 18.49
CA ARG A 173 -7.36 2.60 17.27
C ARG A 173 -5.87 2.66 17.05
N ARG A 174 -5.25 3.82 17.28
CA ARG A 174 -3.83 4.01 16.99
C ARG A 174 -3.01 3.16 17.94
N SER A 175 -3.36 3.18 19.22
CA SER A 175 -2.74 2.38 20.27
C SER A 175 -2.85 0.88 19.95
N VAL A 176 -4.03 0.39 19.55
CA VAL A 176 -4.23 -1.01 19.16
C VAL A 176 -3.41 -1.39 17.92
N ALA A 177 -3.40 -0.55 16.89
CA ALA A 177 -2.64 -0.81 15.67
C ALA A 177 -1.14 -0.89 15.96
N GLU A 178 -0.58 0.10 16.68
CA GLU A 178 0.83 0.13 17.06
C GLU A 178 1.19 -1.08 17.94
N MET A 179 0.32 -1.49 18.85
CA MET A 179 0.54 -2.67 19.70
C MET A 179 0.62 -3.95 18.88
N LEU A 180 -0.27 -4.15 17.91
CA LEU A 180 -0.24 -5.32 17.02
C LEU A 180 1.00 -5.32 16.11
N GLU A 181 1.38 -4.16 15.57
CA GLU A 181 2.62 -4.02 14.79
C GLU A 181 3.85 -4.37 15.63
N ARG A 182 3.91 -3.92 16.88
CA ARG A 182 4.99 -4.26 17.83
C ARG A 182 5.06 -5.76 18.17
N GLN A 183 3.94 -6.48 18.11
CA GLN A 183 3.91 -7.95 18.24
C GLN A 183 4.48 -8.67 17.00
N GLY A 184 4.79 -7.94 15.92
CA GLY A 184 5.39 -8.47 14.70
C GLY A 184 4.40 -8.71 13.56
N PHE A 185 3.15 -8.22 13.67
CA PHE A 185 2.20 -8.24 12.56
C PHE A 185 2.57 -7.18 11.53
N ALA A 186 2.89 -7.62 10.31
CA ALA A 186 3.38 -6.77 9.23
C ALA A 186 2.27 -6.10 8.41
N ARG A 187 1.00 -6.51 8.58
CA ARG A 187 -0.12 -6.07 7.72
C ARG A 187 -1.32 -5.62 8.54
N VAL A 188 -1.11 -4.64 9.41
CA VAL A 188 -2.18 -3.99 10.15
C VAL A 188 -2.74 -2.83 9.32
N LYS A 189 -4.05 -2.81 9.14
CA LYS A 189 -4.78 -1.72 8.49
C LYS A 189 -5.95 -1.31 9.35
N THR A 190 -6.40 -0.10 9.16
CA THR A 190 -7.46 0.48 9.97
C THR A 190 -8.58 0.99 9.10
N MET A 191 -9.80 0.68 9.50
CA MET A 191 -10.99 0.81 8.68
C MET A 191 -12.03 1.68 9.41
N PRO A 192 -12.40 2.85 8.88
CA PRO A 192 -13.41 3.68 9.52
C PRO A 192 -14.81 3.05 9.43
N VAL A 193 -15.62 3.28 10.45
CA VAL A 193 -17.06 2.95 10.51
C VAL A 193 -17.84 4.21 10.85
N GLU A 194 -18.58 4.73 9.87
CA GLU A 194 -19.36 5.97 9.95
C GLU A 194 -20.70 5.77 10.67
N GLU A 195 -20.63 5.61 11.98
CA GLU A 195 -21.79 5.34 12.83
C GLU A 195 -21.97 6.33 13.98
N LEU A 196 -21.01 7.23 14.21
CA LEU A 196 -21.00 8.08 15.39
C LEU A 196 -21.73 9.41 15.17
N ASP A 197 -22.63 9.77 16.09
CA ASP A 197 -23.24 11.09 16.12
C ASP A 197 -22.28 12.15 16.67
N VAL A 198 -22.42 13.41 16.26
CA VAL A 198 -21.55 14.51 16.69
C VAL A 198 -21.54 14.70 18.21
N ASN A 199 -22.66 14.43 18.87
CA ASN A 199 -22.78 14.53 20.33
C ASN A 199 -21.97 13.45 21.07
N ASN A 200 -21.64 12.35 20.38
CA ASN A 200 -20.87 11.23 20.93
C ASN A 200 -19.42 11.22 20.44
N LYS A 201 -18.90 12.34 19.92
CA LYS A 201 -17.53 12.46 19.38
C LYS A 201 -16.42 11.95 20.31
N ALA A 202 -16.64 11.93 21.63
CA ALA A 202 -15.70 11.35 22.58
C ALA A 202 -15.37 9.86 22.33
N GLU A 203 -16.26 9.13 21.65
CA GLU A 203 -16.03 7.73 21.25
C GLU A 203 -15.36 7.59 19.88
N GLU A 204 -15.00 8.70 19.23
CA GLU A 204 -14.30 8.67 17.95
C GLU A 204 -12.92 7.99 18.10
N ASN A 205 -12.51 7.25 17.08
CA ASN A 205 -11.29 6.43 17.06
C ASN A 205 -11.30 5.23 18.00
N LEU A 206 -12.37 4.98 18.76
CA LEU A 206 -12.48 3.76 19.55
C LEU A 206 -12.73 2.55 18.64
N VAL A 207 -12.04 1.46 18.93
CA VAL A 207 -12.11 0.22 18.16
C VAL A 207 -13.45 -0.47 18.37
N THR A 208 -14.09 -0.90 17.29
CA THR A 208 -15.38 -1.61 17.31
C THR A 208 -15.21 -3.11 17.10
N ARG A 209 -14.34 -3.49 16.15
CA ARG A 209 -13.97 -4.89 15.92
C ARG A 209 -12.59 -5.00 15.30
N ILE A 210 -12.01 -6.19 15.41
CA ILE A 210 -10.72 -6.52 14.79
C ILE A 210 -10.93 -7.80 13.98
N GLU A 211 -10.58 -7.77 12.71
CA GLU A 211 -10.58 -8.95 11.84
C GLU A 211 -9.15 -9.39 11.56
N ILE A 212 -8.88 -10.69 11.69
CA ILE A 212 -7.61 -11.32 11.33
C ILE A 212 -7.88 -12.38 10.26
N GLY A 213 -7.47 -12.10 9.03
CA GLY A 213 -8.02 -12.79 7.86
C GLY A 213 -9.52 -12.51 7.75
N ASP A 214 -10.33 -13.57 7.88
CA ASP A 214 -11.80 -13.51 7.78
C ASP A 214 -12.48 -13.81 9.13
N LYS A 215 -11.73 -13.77 10.23
CA LYS A 215 -12.24 -14.06 11.59
C LYS A 215 -12.19 -12.79 12.43
N ASP A 216 -13.31 -12.46 13.05
CA ASP A 216 -13.50 -11.32 13.97
C ASP A 216 -13.44 -11.70 15.46
N SER A 217 -13.40 -13.00 15.75
CA SER A 217 -13.24 -13.56 17.09
C SER A 217 -11.97 -14.40 17.21
N PHE A 218 -11.21 -14.15 18.28
CA PHE A 218 -9.97 -14.86 18.59
C PHE A 218 -9.61 -14.70 20.06
N THR A 219 -8.76 -15.62 20.53
CA THR A 219 -8.23 -15.63 21.89
C THR A 219 -6.73 -15.35 21.90
N ALA A 220 -6.22 -14.89 23.03
CA ALA A 220 -4.82 -14.49 23.23
C ALA A 220 -3.79 -15.57 22.86
N LYS A 221 -4.17 -16.84 23.02
CA LYS A 221 -3.31 -18.01 22.76
C LYS A 221 -3.28 -18.44 21.30
N LYS A 222 -4.12 -17.85 20.44
CA LYS A 222 -4.21 -18.23 19.04
C LYS A 222 -3.00 -17.74 18.27
N HIS A 223 -2.48 -18.60 17.40
CA HIS A 223 -1.33 -18.30 16.55
C HIS A 223 -1.77 -17.83 15.17
N PHE A 224 -1.04 -16.86 14.63
CA PHE A 224 -1.25 -16.30 13.31
C PHE A 224 0.09 -16.08 12.62
N LEU A 225 0.10 -16.09 11.29
CA LEU A 225 1.29 -15.73 10.52
C LEU A 225 1.53 -14.22 10.63
N LYS A 226 2.80 -13.80 10.72
CA LYS A 226 3.19 -12.37 10.79
C LYS A 226 2.58 -11.51 9.68
N TRP A 227 2.40 -12.06 8.49
CA TRP A 227 1.82 -11.37 7.32
C TRP A 227 0.32 -11.61 7.14
N GLN A 228 -0.36 -12.19 8.14
CA GLN A 228 -1.82 -12.29 8.10
C GLN A 228 -2.41 -10.87 8.07
N LYS A 229 -3.38 -10.62 7.18
CA LYS A 229 -4.04 -9.32 7.09
C LYS A 229 -4.84 -9.08 8.37
N ILE A 230 -4.62 -7.92 9.00
CA ILE A 230 -5.40 -7.46 10.14
C ILE A 230 -6.13 -6.18 9.74
N LYS A 231 -7.43 -6.11 10.05
CA LYS A 231 -8.24 -4.89 9.93
C LYS A 231 -8.76 -4.50 11.31
N VAL A 232 -8.41 -3.30 11.75
CA VAL A 232 -8.91 -2.68 12.98
C VAL A 232 -10.00 -1.70 12.60
N TYR A 233 -11.25 -2.02 12.89
CA TYR A 233 -12.38 -1.16 12.62
C TYR A 233 -12.61 -0.20 13.79
N TYR A 234 -12.94 1.06 13.49
CA TYR A 234 -13.08 2.09 14.50
C TYR A 234 -14.20 3.07 14.18
N LYS A 235 -14.77 3.68 15.23
CA LYS A 235 -15.84 4.67 15.07
C LYS A 235 -15.32 5.97 14.50
N THR A 236 -16.02 6.51 13.51
CA THR A 236 -15.87 7.88 13.01
C THR A 236 -17.24 8.54 12.93
N LEU A 237 -17.26 9.87 12.96
CA LEU A 237 -18.50 10.63 12.77
C LEU A 237 -19.20 10.25 11.46
N LYS A 238 -20.51 10.05 11.57
CA LYS A 238 -21.40 9.85 10.42
C LYS A 238 -21.44 11.14 9.60
N ARG A 239 -21.30 11.00 8.30
CA ARG A 239 -21.41 12.14 7.38
C ARG A 239 -22.88 12.50 7.13
N ILE A 240 -23.18 13.79 7.17
CA ILE A 240 -24.51 14.37 6.97
C ILE A 240 -24.55 15.15 5.65
N PRO A 241 -25.70 15.17 4.95
CA PRO A 241 -25.82 15.89 3.69
C PRO A 241 -25.87 17.41 3.94
N LEU A 242 -25.19 18.17 3.08
CA LEU A 242 -25.27 19.61 3.06
C LEU A 242 -26.66 20.06 2.56
N PRO A 243 -27.37 20.97 3.27
CA PRO A 243 -28.75 21.32 2.94
C PRO A 243 -28.89 22.24 1.72
N ILE A 244 -27.79 22.85 1.27
CA ILE A 244 -27.76 23.90 0.25
C ILE A 244 -26.60 23.71 -0.73
N SER A 245 -26.76 24.19 -1.96
CA SER A 245 -25.70 24.19 -2.98
C SER A 245 -24.99 25.54 -3.04
N SER A 246 -23.84 25.60 -3.70
CA SER A 246 -23.10 26.85 -3.81
C SER A 246 -23.73 27.94 -4.68
N LYS A 247 -24.85 27.61 -5.34
CA LYS A 247 -25.61 28.54 -6.20
C LYS A 247 -26.78 29.20 -5.48
N ASP A 248 -27.23 28.63 -4.36
CA ASP A 248 -28.52 28.96 -3.78
C ASP A 248 -28.40 29.84 -2.51
N TYR A 249 -27.20 30.04 -1.98
CA TYR A 249 -27.01 30.71 -0.68
C TYR A 249 -26.75 32.22 -0.77
N LYS A 250 -26.33 32.75 -1.93
CA LYS A 250 -25.79 34.12 -2.06
C LYS A 250 -26.80 35.22 -1.77
N ASP A 251 -28.09 34.95 -2.01
CA ASP A 251 -29.18 35.90 -1.75
C ASP A 251 -29.80 35.71 -0.35
N MET A 252 -29.28 34.79 0.47
CA MET A 252 -29.80 34.53 1.82
C MET A 252 -29.20 35.49 2.85
N ASN A 253 -29.95 35.75 3.92
CA ASN A 253 -29.39 36.34 5.12
C ASN A 253 -28.44 35.33 5.79
N TYR A 254 -27.27 35.77 6.26
CA TYR A 254 -26.28 34.84 6.86
C TYR A 254 -26.80 34.13 8.10
N GLN A 255 -27.69 34.76 8.88
CA GLN A 255 -28.26 34.16 10.10
C GLN A 255 -29.21 33.02 9.75
N GLU A 256 -30.00 33.17 8.68
CA GLU A 256 -30.84 32.10 8.14
C GLU A 256 -29.99 30.94 7.62
N LEU A 257 -28.89 31.23 6.93
CA LEU A 257 -27.97 30.20 6.44
C LEU A 257 -27.30 29.45 7.60
N VAL A 258 -26.79 30.17 8.60
CA VAL A 258 -26.19 29.56 9.81
C VAL A 258 -27.21 28.68 10.51
N SER A 259 -28.43 29.17 10.72
CA SER A 259 -29.51 28.40 11.37
C SER A 259 -29.84 27.14 10.58
N LEU A 260 -29.94 27.22 9.25
CA LEU A 260 -30.19 26.08 8.37
C LEU A 260 -29.10 25.00 8.50
N LEU A 261 -27.83 25.41 8.60
CA LEU A 261 -26.70 24.50 8.77
C LEU A 261 -26.70 23.85 10.15
N GLU A 262 -26.94 24.62 11.21
CA GLU A 262 -27.07 24.12 12.59
C GLU A 262 -28.22 23.12 12.73
N GLU A 263 -29.40 23.45 12.18
CA GLU A 263 -30.58 22.56 12.15
C GLU A 263 -30.31 21.27 11.36
N SER A 264 -29.42 21.33 10.36
CA SER A 264 -28.98 20.16 9.60
C SER A 264 -27.96 19.29 10.35
N GLY A 265 -27.45 19.76 11.51
CA GLY A 265 -26.55 19.03 12.39
C GLY A 265 -25.07 19.43 12.29
N PHE A 266 -24.73 20.50 11.56
CA PHE A 266 -23.37 21.04 11.55
C PHE A 266 -23.10 21.85 12.81
N VAL A 267 -21.91 21.68 13.41
CA VAL A 267 -21.58 22.27 14.72
C VAL A 267 -20.36 23.19 14.70
N ASN A 268 -19.66 23.29 13.57
CA ASN A 268 -18.42 24.07 13.44
C ASN A 268 -18.58 25.14 12.33
N ILE A 269 -19.42 26.14 12.62
CA ILE A 269 -19.77 27.21 11.69
C ILE A 269 -19.21 28.53 12.23
N THR A 270 -18.53 29.28 11.36
CA THR A 270 -17.99 30.61 11.67
C THR A 270 -18.57 31.63 10.69
N ALA A 271 -19.04 32.78 11.18
CA ALA A 271 -19.50 33.88 10.35
C ALA A 271 -18.51 35.06 10.41
N GLU A 272 -18.02 35.50 9.26
CA GLU A 272 -17.03 36.57 9.14
C GLU A 272 -17.57 37.76 8.34
N PRO A 273 -17.56 38.98 8.91
CA PRO A 273 -18.02 40.17 8.20
C PRO A 273 -17.03 40.62 7.13
N VAL A 274 -17.55 41.07 5.99
CA VAL A 274 -16.78 41.66 4.91
C VAL A 274 -17.27 43.08 4.64
N ALA A 275 -16.45 44.06 5.01
CA ALA A 275 -16.76 45.48 4.94
C ALA A 275 -16.63 46.06 3.51
N ASP A 276 -17.47 45.59 2.58
CA ASP A 276 -17.47 45.99 1.17
C ASP A 276 -18.66 46.85 0.75
N LEU A 277 -19.67 47.01 1.62
CA LEU A 277 -20.82 47.84 1.32
C LEU A 277 -20.48 49.34 1.36
N THR A 278 -20.96 50.05 0.34
CA THR A 278 -20.94 51.51 0.25
C THR A 278 -22.37 52.05 0.22
N THR A 279 -22.58 53.30 0.63
CA THR A 279 -23.90 53.93 0.61
C THR A 279 -24.39 54.09 -0.83
N GLY A 280 -25.15 53.10 -1.35
CA GLY A 280 -25.97 53.26 -2.54
C GLY A 280 -26.25 52.06 -3.48
N TRP A 281 -25.77 50.82 -3.28
CA TRP A 281 -25.78 49.81 -4.37
C TRP A 281 -25.96 48.31 -4.00
N ILE A 282 -26.57 47.58 -4.96
CA ILE A 282 -26.70 46.13 -5.33
C ILE A 282 -26.79 45.04 -4.24
N ASN A 283 -25.93 45.01 -3.23
CA ASN A 283 -25.94 43.94 -2.21
C ASN A 283 -26.50 44.48 -0.90
N SER A 284 -27.29 43.68 -0.20
CA SER A 284 -27.88 44.08 1.09
C SER A 284 -26.92 43.78 2.25
N PRO A 285 -26.96 44.59 3.33
CA PRO A 285 -26.32 44.19 4.58
C PRO A 285 -26.83 42.83 5.04
N ASP A 286 -25.95 42.05 5.67
CA ASP A 286 -26.23 40.71 6.21
C ASP A 286 -26.54 39.63 5.16
N GLU A 287 -26.46 39.93 3.86
CA GLU A 287 -26.47 38.91 2.80
C GLU A 287 -25.16 38.13 2.77
N VAL A 288 -25.25 36.84 2.44
CA VAL A 288 -24.09 35.96 2.32
C VAL A 288 -23.29 36.31 1.07
N LYS A 289 -22.02 36.64 1.26
CA LYS A 289 -21.06 36.87 0.19
C LYS A 289 -20.55 35.56 -0.39
N ASP A 290 -19.96 34.72 0.46
CA ASP A 290 -19.33 33.45 0.09
C ASP A 290 -19.43 32.46 1.26
N MET A 291 -19.45 31.17 0.95
CA MET A 291 -19.35 30.09 1.93
C MET A 291 -18.29 29.09 1.52
N PHE A 292 -17.45 28.68 2.47
CA PHE A 292 -16.42 27.66 2.29
C PHE A 292 -16.68 26.48 3.21
N VAL A 293 -16.54 25.27 2.66
CA VAL A 293 -16.62 24.01 3.42
C VAL A 293 -15.24 23.35 3.36
N GLU A 294 -14.66 23.00 4.51
CA GLU A 294 -13.33 22.37 4.61
C GLU A 294 -12.20 23.19 3.97
N LYS A 295 -12.31 24.53 3.95
CA LYS A 295 -11.37 25.45 3.28
C LYS A 295 -11.19 25.18 1.77
N THR A 296 -12.07 24.38 1.17
CA THR A 296 -12.08 24.13 -0.29
C THR A 296 -12.97 25.15 -0.99
N GLU A 297 -12.67 25.45 -2.26
CA GLU A 297 -13.37 26.44 -3.08
C GLU A 297 -14.90 26.31 -3.04
N ASP A 298 -15.58 27.37 -3.45
CA ASP A 298 -17.03 27.63 -3.57
C ASP A 298 -17.86 26.64 -4.42
N LYS A 299 -17.44 25.38 -4.55
CA LYS A 299 -18.03 24.36 -5.43
C LYS A 299 -18.48 23.14 -4.63
N PHE A 300 -19.69 23.22 -4.13
CA PHE A 300 -20.39 22.10 -3.48
C PHE A 300 -21.85 22.06 -3.94
N SER A 301 -22.40 20.86 -3.92
CA SER A 301 -23.78 20.58 -4.30
C SER A 301 -24.63 20.25 -3.07
N LYS A 302 -25.92 20.54 -3.17
CA LYS A 302 -26.89 20.09 -2.17
C LYS A 302 -26.85 18.57 -2.09
N GLY A 303 -26.76 18.04 -0.87
CA GLY A 303 -26.67 16.60 -0.62
C GLY A 303 -25.26 16.04 -0.53
N ASP A 304 -24.22 16.84 -0.85
CA ASP A 304 -22.83 16.45 -0.61
C ASP A 304 -22.62 16.15 0.88
N LYS A 305 -21.89 15.07 1.18
CA LYS A 305 -21.81 14.51 2.54
C LYS A 305 -20.52 14.94 3.23
N TYR A 306 -20.67 15.65 4.34
CA TYR A 306 -19.55 16.15 5.14
C TYR A 306 -19.64 15.65 6.58
N ARG A 307 -18.53 15.74 7.31
CA ARG A 307 -18.59 15.52 8.76
C ARG A 307 -19.34 16.70 9.40
N PRO A 308 -20.12 16.46 10.46
CA PRO A 308 -20.84 17.53 11.15
C PRO A 308 -19.91 18.55 11.82
N ASP A 309 -18.66 18.16 12.13
CA ASP A 309 -17.63 19.01 12.70
C ASP A 309 -16.68 19.63 11.66
N THR A 310 -16.94 19.43 10.37
CA THR A 310 -16.22 20.11 9.29
C THR A 310 -16.38 21.62 9.46
N GLU A 311 -15.27 22.35 9.33
CA GLU A 311 -15.27 23.81 9.38
C GLU A 311 -16.05 24.37 8.19
N ILE A 312 -17.04 25.21 8.50
CA ILE A 312 -17.82 25.98 7.54
C ILE A 312 -17.61 27.46 7.87
N ILE A 313 -17.14 28.23 6.88
CA ILE A 313 -16.94 29.67 7.03
C ILE A 313 -17.93 30.39 6.12
N VAL A 314 -18.75 31.26 6.70
CA VAL A 314 -19.75 32.08 6.01
C VAL A 314 -19.28 33.54 6.04
N TYR A 315 -18.93 34.08 4.88
CA TYR A 315 -18.63 35.50 4.71
C TYR A 315 -19.92 36.26 4.40
N TYR A 316 -20.13 37.41 5.04
CA TYR A 316 -21.34 38.20 4.82
C TYR A 316 -21.04 39.69 4.67
N HIS A 317 -21.91 40.40 3.93
CA HIS A 317 -21.72 41.79 3.59
C HIS A 317 -21.99 42.73 4.78
N THR A 318 -21.05 43.63 5.08
CA THR A 318 -21.19 44.66 6.11
C THR A 318 -20.74 46.04 5.63
N PHE A 319 -21.19 47.09 6.32
CA PHE A 319 -20.67 48.44 6.11
C PHE A 319 -19.31 48.61 6.78
N LYS A 320 -18.47 49.47 6.19
CA LYS A 320 -17.21 49.90 6.82
C LYS A 320 -17.50 50.56 8.16
N GLU A 321 -16.78 50.13 9.20
CA GLU A 321 -16.78 50.80 10.49
C GLU A 321 -16.31 52.25 10.32
N LYS A 322 -16.96 53.17 11.02
CA LYS A 322 -16.65 54.61 10.99
C LYS A 322 -15.63 54.97 12.06
#